data_AF-A0A6I3C5V9-F1
#
_entry.id   AF-A0A6I3C5V9-F1
#
_cell.length_a   1.000
_cell.length_b   1.000
_cell.length_c   1.000
_cell.angle_alpha   90.00
_cell.angle_beta   90.00
_cell.angle_gamma   90.00
#
_symmetry.space_group_name_H-M   'P 1'
#
loop_
_entity.id
_entity.type
_entity.pdbx_description
1 polymer ?
#
loop_
_entity_poly.entity_id
_entity_poly.type
_entity_poly.pdbx_seq_one_letter_code
_entity_poly.pdbx_strand_id
1 'polypeptide(L)'
;MSRSRRSKRRSARHRPRSSGSSTPTPSCSPGCCCRPAQSAIASIVPNSSNPDGHPLDPRYCRTKRFRIGASVITIAFFGMFGMFFVVSQYFQFVKGYSPMKTDLATLPSAVTMIIVAPRAVLVQQRITVRRTIALGLASIALGMATFAFFLRDDSSYLVPLIGIVFVTAGVGCAMPSSTTSIMTSLPMNKAGVGSAVNDTTREVGGALGIAVAAPCSRPFSARTSKLPMY
;
A
#
# COMPACT_ATOMS: atom_id res chain seq x y z
N MET A 1 46.18 -48.63 -44.19
CA MET A 1 45.37 -49.53 -43.33
C MET A 1 45.25 -48.94 -41.93
N SER A 2 44.03 -48.91 -41.38
CA SER A 2 43.66 -48.91 -39.94
C SER A 2 44.23 -47.82 -39.02
N ARG A 3 43.47 -46.76 -38.70
CA ARG A 3 42.65 -46.59 -37.46
C ARG A 3 43.38 -46.89 -36.14
N SER A 4 43.35 -45.94 -35.19
CA SER A 4 42.65 -46.09 -33.89
C SER A 4 43.15 -45.14 -32.78
N ARG A 5 42.22 -44.31 -32.26
CA ARG A 5 42.03 -43.93 -30.83
C ARG A 5 43.14 -43.10 -30.14
N ARG A 6 42.93 -42.26 -29.13
CA ARG A 6 41.81 -41.64 -28.37
C ARG A 6 42.54 -40.95 -27.20
N SER A 7 41.90 -39.98 -26.53
CA SER A 7 42.25 -39.45 -25.18
C SER A 7 43.21 -38.25 -25.16
N LYS A 8 42.71 -37.01 -25.07
CA LYS A 8 42.37 -36.28 -23.81
C LYS A 8 43.55 -36.09 -22.84
N ARG A 9 44.08 -34.86 -22.78
CA ARG A 9 44.32 -34.02 -21.57
C ARG A 9 45.02 -32.72 -22.00
N ARG A 10 44.32 -31.58 -22.06
CA ARG A 10 44.16 -30.54 -21.00
C ARG A 10 45.49 -29.86 -20.59
N SER A 11 45.68 -28.61 -21.04
CA SER A 11 46.16 -27.48 -20.22
C SER A 11 45.90 -26.17 -20.99
N ALA A 12 44.76 -25.52 -20.74
CA ALA A 12 44.65 -24.35 -19.86
C ALA A 12 45.13 -23.05 -20.52
N ARG A 13 44.29 -22.48 -21.40
CA ARG A 13 44.40 -21.09 -21.87
C ARG A 13 43.60 -20.19 -20.94
N HIS A 14 44.29 -19.26 -20.29
CA HIS A 14 43.72 -18.12 -19.60
C HIS A 14 42.76 -17.34 -20.51
N ARG A 15 41.53 -17.11 -20.05
CA ARG A 15 40.66 -16.02 -20.50
C ARG A 15 40.17 -15.25 -19.26
N PRO A 16 40.22 -13.91 -19.28
CA PRO A 16 39.62 -13.11 -18.22
C PRO A 16 38.10 -13.18 -18.32
N ARG A 17 37.43 -13.48 -17.20
CA ARG A 17 35.97 -13.38 -17.05
C ARG A 17 35.61 -11.92 -16.82
N SER A 18 35.02 -11.26 -17.81
CA SER A 18 34.21 -10.07 -17.61
C SER A 18 32.90 -10.49 -16.93
N SER A 19 32.76 -10.17 -15.65
CA SER A 19 31.55 -10.35 -14.86
C SER A 19 30.52 -9.28 -15.24
N GLY A 20 29.78 -9.50 -16.32
CA GLY A 20 28.53 -8.80 -16.60
C GLY A 20 27.39 -9.48 -15.83
N SER A 21 27.16 -9.07 -14.58
CA SER A 21 25.97 -9.44 -13.82
C SER A 21 24.78 -8.62 -14.32
N SER A 22 24.09 -9.10 -15.36
CA SER A 22 22.75 -8.65 -15.67
C SER A 22 21.81 -9.11 -14.55
N THR A 23 21.60 -8.24 -13.57
CA THR A 23 20.48 -8.38 -12.63
C THR A 23 19.19 -8.36 -13.46
N PRO A 24 18.30 -9.37 -13.36
CA PRO A 24 17.00 -9.30 -14.02
C PRO A 24 16.23 -8.14 -13.40
N THR A 25 15.95 -7.11 -14.19
CA THR A 25 14.97 -6.08 -13.83
C THR A 25 13.60 -6.76 -13.76
N PRO A 26 12.87 -6.68 -12.63
CA PRO A 26 11.53 -7.22 -12.59
C PRO A 26 10.64 -6.33 -13.47
N SER A 27 10.28 -6.83 -14.64
CA SER A 27 9.24 -6.24 -15.48
C SER A 27 7.90 -6.35 -14.75
N CYS A 28 7.49 -5.26 -14.12
CA CYS A 28 6.18 -5.16 -13.50
C CYS A 28 5.11 -5.00 -14.59
N SER A 29 4.59 -6.12 -15.09
CA SER A 29 3.34 -6.12 -15.85
C SER A 29 2.17 -5.74 -14.93
N PRO A 30 1.25 -4.83 -15.35
CA PRO A 30 0.21 -4.23 -14.51
C PRO A 30 -0.84 -5.22 -13.93
N GLY A 31 -0.76 -6.52 -14.26
CA GLY A 31 -1.66 -7.56 -13.75
C GLY A 31 -1.08 -8.47 -12.64
N CYS A 32 0.23 -8.45 -12.37
CA CYS A 32 0.85 -9.39 -11.43
C CYS A 32 0.74 -8.98 -9.94
N CYS A 33 0.54 -7.69 -9.64
CA CYS A 33 0.51 -7.18 -8.26
C CYS A 33 -0.78 -7.51 -7.48
N CYS A 34 -1.88 -7.87 -8.17
CA CYS A 34 -3.16 -8.16 -7.51
C CYS A 34 -3.26 -9.57 -6.90
N ARG A 35 -2.44 -10.53 -7.35
CA ARG A 35 -2.44 -11.91 -6.83
C ARG A 35 -1.88 -12.07 -5.41
N PRO A 36 -0.76 -11.45 -5.01
CA PRO A 36 -0.22 -11.62 -3.65
C PRO A 36 -1.11 -11.00 -2.56
N ALA A 37 -1.82 -9.92 -2.87
CA ALA A 37 -2.74 -9.27 -1.92
C ALA A 37 -3.93 -10.17 -1.54
N GLN A 38 -4.39 -11.05 -2.44
CA GLN A 38 -5.48 -11.99 -2.15
C GLN A 38 -4.99 -13.25 -1.43
N SER A 39 -3.75 -13.70 -1.69
CA SER A 39 -3.16 -14.84 -1.00
C SER A 39 -2.69 -14.52 0.43
N ALA A 40 -2.23 -13.29 0.69
CA ALA A 40 -1.85 -12.85 2.04
C ALA A 40 -3.06 -12.79 2.99
N ILE A 41 -4.24 -12.39 2.50
CA ILE A 41 -5.49 -12.42 3.26
C ILE A 41 -5.91 -13.86 3.57
N ALA A 42 -5.61 -14.83 2.68
CA ALA A 42 -5.92 -16.24 2.90
C ALA A 42 -4.97 -16.93 3.89
N SER A 43 -3.70 -16.49 4.00
CA SER A 43 -2.71 -17.06 4.91
C SER A 43 -2.77 -16.51 6.34
N ILE A 44 -3.40 -15.35 6.56
CA ILE A 44 -3.53 -14.72 7.88
C ILE A 44 -4.80 -15.17 8.62
N VAL A 45 -5.74 -15.86 7.97
CA VAL A 45 -6.80 -16.56 8.71
C VAL A 45 -6.16 -17.71 9.47
N PRO A 46 -6.03 -17.64 10.81
CA PRO A 46 -5.43 -18.72 11.57
C PRO A 46 -6.36 -19.92 11.44
N ASN A 47 -5.83 -21.08 11.07
CA ASN A 47 -6.50 -22.36 11.32
C ASN A 47 -6.45 -22.64 12.82
N SER A 48 -7.21 -21.86 13.60
CA SER A 48 -7.35 -22.01 15.05
C SER A 48 -8.48 -23.01 15.31
N SER A 49 -8.12 -24.29 15.40
CA SER A 49 -8.93 -25.32 16.02
C SER A 49 -9.01 -25.06 17.53
N ASN A 50 -9.81 -24.08 17.95
CA ASN A 50 -10.16 -23.84 19.34
C ASN A 50 -11.63 -24.25 19.56
N PRO A 51 -11.94 -25.21 20.45
CA PRO A 51 -13.30 -25.73 20.61
C PRO A 51 -14.30 -24.72 21.22
N ASP A 52 -13.84 -23.64 21.86
CA ASP A 52 -14.73 -22.73 22.64
C ASP A 52 -14.85 -21.30 22.09
N GLY A 53 -14.21 -20.99 20.96
CA GLY A 53 -14.27 -19.67 20.32
C GLY A 53 -14.75 -19.79 18.90
N HIS A 54 -16.05 -19.57 18.66
CA HIS A 54 -16.68 -19.72 17.34
C HIS A 54 -15.86 -19.06 16.22
N PRO A 55 -15.21 -19.86 15.34
CA PRO A 55 -14.55 -19.33 14.16
C PRO A 55 -15.58 -18.59 13.28
N LEU A 56 -15.17 -17.49 12.63
CA LEU A 56 -15.97 -16.98 11.52
C LEU A 56 -16.08 -18.09 10.49
N ASP A 57 -17.32 -18.47 10.18
CA ASP A 57 -17.54 -19.40 9.08
C ASP A 57 -16.97 -18.75 7.81
N PRO A 58 -16.05 -19.42 7.09
CA PRO A 58 -15.43 -18.92 5.86
C PRO A 58 -16.46 -18.43 4.82
N ARG A 59 -17.71 -18.90 4.91
CA ARG A 59 -18.84 -18.45 4.07
C ARG A 59 -19.16 -16.96 4.25
N TYR A 60 -19.02 -16.38 5.46
CA TYR A 60 -19.21 -14.94 5.67
C TYR A 60 -18.13 -14.13 4.95
N CYS A 61 -16.87 -14.58 5.02
CA CYS A 61 -15.76 -13.99 4.28
C CYS A 61 -15.95 -14.07 2.76
N ARG A 62 -16.77 -15.01 2.26
CA ARG A 62 -17.09 -15.17 0.84
C ARG A 62 -18.23 -14.27 0.36
N THR A 63 -18.93 -13.61 1.26
CA THR A 63 -20.07 -12.75 0.91
C THR A 63 -19.60 -11.48 0.19
N LYS A 64 -20.30 -11.09 -0.88
CA LYS A 64 -19.93 -9.95 -1.73
C LYS A 64 -19.74 -8.65 -0.94
N ARG A 65 -20.59 -8.40 0.07
CA ARG A 65 -20.51 -7.19 0.93
C ARG A 65 -19.23 -7.16 1.77
N PHE A 66 -18.89 -8.29 2.39
CA PHE A 66 -17.70 -8.45 3.20
C PHE A 66 -16.42 -8.28 2.35
N ARG A 67 -16.33 -8.98 1.22
CA ARG A 67 -15.18 -8.90 0.31
C ARG A 67 -14.95 -7.49 -0.24
N ILE A 68 -16.02 -6.82 -0.66
CA ILE A 68 -15.92 -5.45 -1.16
C ILE A 68 -15.48 -4.52 -0.04
N GLY A 69 -16.11 -4.59 1.14
CA GLY A 69 -15.72 -3.77 2.29
C GLY A 69 -14.26 -3.96 2.66
N ALA A 70 -13.80 -5.21 2.78
CA ALA A 70 -12.39 -5.51 3.08
C ALA A 70 -11.46 -4.95 2.00
N SER A 71 -11.76 -5.16 0.71
CA SER A 71 -10.93 -4.61 -0.37
C SER A 71 -10.83 -3.09 -0.36
N VAL A 72 -11.92 -2.38 -0.04
CA VAL A 72 -11.93 -0.91 0.07
C VAL A 72 -11.02 -0.46 1.21
N ILE A 73 -11.07 -1.14 2.35
CA ILE A 73 -10.23 -0.86 3.51
C ILE A 73 -8.75 -1.09 3.16
N THR A 74 -8.43 -2.20 2.49
CA THR A 74 -7.07 -2.48 2.02
C THR A 74 -6.57 -1.38 1.11
N ILE A 75 -7.36 -0.95 0.11
CA ILE A 75 -6.99 0.10 -0.84
C ILE A 75 -6.81 1.44 -0.12
N ALA A 76 -7.68 1.76 0.82
CA ALA A 76 -7.57 2.99 1.60
C ALA A 76 -6.29 3.04 2.42
N PHE A 77 -5.95 1.96 3.12
CA PHE A 77 -4.74 1.87 3.93
C PHE A 77 -3.47 1.79 3.08
N PHE A 78 -3.53 1.09 1.95
CA PHE A 78 -2.48 1.09 0.94
C PHE A 78 -2.14 2.50 0.46
N GLY A 79 -3.16 3.27 0.04
CA GLY A 79 -2.99 4.64 -0.41
C GLY A 79 -2.49 5.55 0.70
N MET A 80 -3.06 5.44 1.91
CA MET A 80 -2.68 6.27 3.05
C MET A 80 -1.22 6.07 3.47
N PHE A 81 -0.83 4.84 3.77
CA PHE A 81 0.53 4.55 4.23
C PHE A 81 1.57 4.69 3.12
N GLY A 82 1.23 4.31 1.87
CA GLY A 82 2.08 4.54 0.72
C GLY A 82 2.34 6.03 0.50
N MET A 83 1.31 6.87 0.63
CA MET A 83 1.44 8.31 0.57
C MET A 83 2.31 8.87 1.70
N PHE A 84 2.07 8.48 2.96
CA PHE A 84 2.86 8.97 4.09
C PHE A 84 4.34 8.67 3.91
N PHE A 85 4.65 7.47 3.39
CA PHE A 85 6.02 7.12 3.04
C PHE A 85 6.60 8.05 1.97
N VAL A 86 5.90 8.24 0.84
CA VAL A 86 6.37 9.12 -0.26
C VAL A 86 6.56 10.56 0.22
N VAL A 87 5.61 11.11 0.97
CA VAL A 87 5.66 12.48 1.49
C VAL A 87 6.80 12.67 2.48
N SER A 88 7.01 11.71 3.39
CA SER A 88 8.11 11.76 4.35
C SER A 88 9.47 11.73 3.65
N GLN A 89 9.63 10.85 2.65
CA GLN A 89 10.84 10.82 1.83
C GLN A 89 11.03 12.11 1.05
N TYR A 90 9.94 12.68 0.50
CA TYR A 90 10.00 13.93 -0.25
C TYR A 90 10.49 15.10 0.64
N PHE A 91 9.92 15.28 1.82
CA PHE A 91 10.32 16.40 2.67
C PHE A 91 11.74 16.26 3.21
N GLN A 92 12.16 15.05 3.60
CA GLN A 92 13.48 14.85 4.17
C GLN A 92 14.59 14.84 3.13
N PHE A 93 14.42 14.10 2.02
CA PHE A 93 15.50 13.91 1.04
C PHE A 93 15.53 14.99 -0.06
N VAL A 94 14.42 15.67 -0.33
CA VAL A 94 14.29 16.62 -1.46
C VAL A 94 14.32 18.05 -0.96
N LYS A 95 13.47 18.33 0.04
CA LYS A 95 13.38 19.66 0.66
C LYS A 95 14.37 19.84 1.82
N GLY A 96 15.05 18.78 2.26
CA GLY A 96 16.02 18.85 3.36
C GLY A 96 15.38 19.21 4.70
N TYR A 97 14.10 18.92 4.90
CA TYR A 97 13.42 19.21 6.16
C TYR A 97 13.94 18.30 7.27
N SER A 98 14.03 18.83 8.49
CA SER A 98 14.23 17.99 9.66
C SER A 98 13.05 17.03 9.86
N PRO A 99 13.23 15.87 10.52
CA PRO A 99 12.15 14.94 10.82
C PRO A 99 10.97 15.63 11.53
N MET A 100 11.29 16.49 12.51
CA MET A 100 10.30 17.25 13.26
C MET A 100 9.49 18.20 12.36
N LYS A 101 10.13 18.88 11.40
CA LYS A 101 9.44 19.75 10.44
C LYS A 101 8.60 18.96 9.43
N THR A 102 9.04 17.75 9.08
CA THR A 102 8.31 16.83 8.20
C THR A 102 6.99 16.40 8.85
N ASP A 103 7.02 16.04 10.12
CA ASP A 103 5.80 15.67 10.84
C ASP A 103 4.84 16.86 10.96
N LEU A 104 5.35 18.05 11.31
CA LEU A 104 4.55 19.28 11.30
C LEU A 104 3.91 19.55 9.92
N ALA A 105 4.65 19.32 8.84
CA ALA A 105 4.18 19.50 7.48
C ALA A 105 3.09 18.49 7.07
N THR A 106 2.98 17.35 7.76
CA THR A 106 1.93 16.35 7.53
C THR A 106 0.72 16.50 8.44
N LEU A 107 0.73 17.40 9.43
CA LEU A 107 -0.42 17.71 10.31
C LEU A 107 -1.76 17.95 9.60
N PRO A 108 -1.82 18.57 8.41
CA PRO A 108 -3.07 18.70 7.68
C PRO A 108 -3.80 17.38 7.46
N SER A 109 -3.08 16.25 7.38
CA SER A 109 -3.67 14.92 7.30
C SER A 109 -4.59 14.60 8.48
N ALA A 110 -4.12 14.85 9.71
CA ALA A 110 -4.86 14.62 10.93
C ALA A 110 -6.07 15.57 11.02
N VAL A 111 -5.87 16.85 10.70
CA VAL A 111 -6.94 17.86 10.70
C VAL A 111 -8.04 17.47 9.72
N THR A 112 -7.69 17.10 8.49
CA THR A 112 -8.66 16.65 7.50
C THR A 112 -9.40 15.40 7.97
N MET A 113 -8.71 14.44 8.57
CA MET A 113 -9.34 13.20 9.04
C MET A 113 -10.32 13.45 10.20
N ILE A 114 -9.94 14.27 11.18
CA ILE A 114 -10.81 14.69 12.29
C ILE A 114 -12.09 15.36 11.77
N ILE A 115 -11.96 16.18 10.73
CA ILE A 115 -13.06 16.94 10.14
C ILE A 115 -13.97 16.04 9.27
N VAL A 116 -13.39 15.16 8.46
CA VAL A 116 -14.12 14.41 7.42
C VAL A 116 -14.73 13.12 7.95
N ALA A 117 -14.03 12.39 8.84
CA ALA A 117 -14.50 11.10 9.35
C ALA A 117 -15.91 11.13 9.99
N PRO A 118 -16.24 12.04 10.92
CA PRO A 118 -17.59 12.10 11.50
C PRO A 118 -18.64 12.51 10.47
N ARG A 119 -18.26 13.34 9.48
CA ARG A 119 -19.16 13.78 8.42
C ARG A 119 -19.51 12.66 7.43
N ALA A 120 -18.68 11.63 7.33
CA ALA A 120 -18.96 10.48 6.47
C ALA A 120 -20.31 9.82 6.80
N VAL A 121 -20.66 9.74 8.09
CA VAL A 121 -21.94 9.17 8.54
C VAL A 121 -23.13 10.05 8.11
N LEU A 122 -23.00 11.37 8.25
CA LEU A 122 -24.03 12.33 7.80
C LEU A 122 -24.20 12.27 6.28
N VAL A 123 -23.10 12.12 5.54
CA VAL A 123 -23.13 11.96 4.09
C VAL A 123 -23.83 10.67 3.70
N GLN A 124 -23.60 9.55 4.40
CA GLN A 124 -24.31 8.28 4.16
C GLN A 124 -25.84 8.36 4.38
N GLN A 125 -26.31 9.27 5.23
CA GLN A 125 -27.75 9.50 5.42
C GLN A 125 -28.38 10.21 4.21
N ARG A 126 -27.59 11.01 3.47
CA ARG A 126 -28.05 11.74 2.28
C ARG A 126 -27.77 11.04 0.96
N ILE A 127 -26.67 10.29 0.87
CA ILE A 127 -26.27 9.51 -0.30
C ILE A 127 -26.01 8.05 0.09
N THR A 128 -26.39 7.09 -0.76
CA THR A 128 -26.22 5.65 -0.50
C THR A 128 -24.76 5.31 -0.16
N VAL A 129 -24.55 4.40 0.80
CA VAL A 129 -23.23 3.88 1.23
C VAL A 129 -22.27 3.57 0.07
N ARG A 130 -22.79 2.98 -1.01
CA ARG A 130 -22.00 2.67 -2.23
C ARG A 130 -21.42 3.92 -2.90
N ARG A 131 -22.20 5.00 -2.99
CA ARG A 131 -21.74 6.28 -3.58
C ARG A 131 -20.71 6.95 -2.69
N THR A 132 -20.91 6.92 -1.36
CA THR A 132 -19.95 7.44 -0.39
C THR A 132 -18.59 6.74 -0.51
N ILE A 133 -18.59 5.41 -0.61
CA ILE A 133 -17.36 4.63 -0.83
C ILE A 133 -16.70 4.99 -2.15
N ALA A 134 -17.47 5.07 -3.24
CA ALA A 134 -16.93 5.42 -4.55
C ALA A 134 -16.30 6.83 -4.57
N LEU A 135 -16.94 7.81 -3.94
CA LEU A 135 -16.40 9.17 -3.81
C LEU A 135 -15.12 9.20 -2.97
N GLY A 136 -15.09 8.44 -1.87
CA GLY A 136 -13.89 8.32 -1.05
C GLY A 136 -12.72 7.70 -1.81
N LEU A 137 -12.96 6.61 -2.54
CA LEU A 137 -11.95 5.98 -3.40
C LEU A 137 -11.49 6.90 -4.54
N ALA A 138 -12.41 7.64 -5.16
CA ALA A 138 -12.07 8.63 -6.19
C ALA A 138 -11.21 9.75 -5.61
N SER A 139 -11.51 10.22 -4.40
CA SER A 139 -10.70 11.21 -3.68
C SER A 139 -9.29 10.69 -3.38
N ILE A 140 -9.15 9.43 -2.96
CA ILE A 140 -7.84 8.80 -2.76
C ILE A 140 -7.07 8.73 -4.08
N ALA A 141 -7.74 8.28 -5.16
CA ALA A 141 -7.12 8.20 -6.48
C ALA A 141 -6.66 9.59 -6.98
N LEU A 142 -7.46 10.63 -6.77
CA LEU A 142 -7.10 12.02 -7.10
C LEU A 142 -5.87 12.49 -6.31
N GLY A 143 -5.83 12.24 -5.00
CA GLY A 143 -4.68 12.62 -4.19
C GLY A 143 -3.40 11.87 -4.61
N MET A 144 -3.51 10.56 -4.89
CA MET A 144 -2.41 9.78 -5.44
C MET A 144 -1.96 10.27 -6.82
N ALA A 145 -2.91 10.67 -7.68
CA ALA A 145 -2.61 11.28 -8.97
C ALA A 145 -1.92 12.64 -8.81
N THR A 146 -2.31 13.46 -7.83
CA THR A 146 -1.62 14.72 -7.52
C THR A 146 -0.14 14.46 -7.24
N PHE A 147 0.18 13.45 -6.42
CA PHE A 147 1.57 13.08 -6.17
C PHE A 147 2.26 12.53 -7.42
N ALA A 148 1.58 11.70 -8.21
CA ALA A 148 2.19 11.08 -9.39
C ALA A 148 2.52 12.07 -10.52
N PHE A 149 1.69 13.10 -10.72
CA PHE A 149 1.83 14.02 -11.86
C PHE A 149 2.47 15.37 -11.50
N PHE A 150 2.20 15.87 -10.30
CA PHE A 150 2.56 17.25 -9.93
C PHE A 150 3.69 17.34 -8.90
N LEU A 151 4.05 16.24 -8.22
CA LEU A 151 5.14 16.26 -7.26
C LEU A 151 6.49 16.22 -7.99
N ARG A 152 7.16 17.36 -8.02
CA ARG A 152 8.48 17.59 -8.61
C ARG A 152 9.42 18.18 -7.56
N ASP A 153 10.71 18.22 -7.85
CA ASP A 153 11.75 18.68 -6.91
C ASP A 153 11.53 20.16 -6.51
N ASP A 154 11.07 20.98 -7.46
CA ASP A 154 10.80 22.41 -7.33
C ASP A 154 9.38 22.73 -6.82
N SER A 155 8.52 21.72 -6.63
CA SER A 155 7.13 21.95 -6.24
C SER A 155 7.00 22.71 -4.92
N SER A 156 6.05 23.64 -4.88
CA SER A 156 5.64 24.33 -3.66
C SER A 156 4.93 23.38 -2.70
N TYR A 157 4.91 23.70 -1.40
CA TYR A 157 4.22 22.95 -0.35
C TYR A 157 2.72 22.74 -0.63
N LEU A 158 2.12 23.58 -1.46
CA LEU A 158 0.73 23.45 -1.88
C LEU A 158 0.43 22.12 -2.59
N VAL A 159 1.37 21.59 -3.39
CA VAL A 159 1.12 20.34 -4.13
C VAL A 159 1.04 19.15 -3.16
N PRO A 160 2.01 18.92 -2.25
CA PRO A 160 1.87 17.93 -1.20
C PRO A 160 0.63 18.15 -0.33
N LEU A 161 0.33 19.40 0.06
CA LEU A 161 -0.81 19.72 0.90
C LEU A 161 -2.13 19.26 0.25
N ILE A 162 -2.34 19.58 -1.03
CA ILE A 162 -3.52 19.19 -1.78
C ILE A 162 -3.62 17.66 -1.84
N GLY A 163 -2.52 16.97 -2.21
CA GLY A 163 -2.49 15.51 -2.23
C GLY A 163 -2.82 14.89 -0.87
N ILE A 164 -2.30 15.47 0.22
CA ILE A 164 -2.58 15.06 1.60
C ILE A 164 -4.05 15.17 1.93
N VAL A 165 -4.66 16.31 1.65
CA VAL A 165 -6.07 16.54 1.93
C VAL A 165 -6.95 15.58 1.15
N PHE A 166 -6.68 15.35 -0.15
CA PHE A 166 -7.49 14.45 -0.97
C PHE A 166 -7.41 12.99 -0.52
N VAL A 167 -6.21 12.48 -0.23
CA VAL A 167 -6.04 11.10 0.27
C VAL A 167 -6.74 10.93 1.62
N THR A 168 -6.47 11.82 2.57
CA THR A 168 -6.98 11.68 3.95
C THR A 168 -8.48 11.94 4.05
N ALA A 169 -9.02 12.88 3.26
CA ALA A 169 -10.47 13.06 3.13
C ALA A 169 -11.14 11.81 2.54
N GLY A 170 -10.54 11.22 1.50
CA GLY A 170 -11.06 10.02 0.88
C GLY A 170 -11.07 8.82 1.82
N VAL A 171 -9.99 8.62 2.58
CA VAL A 171 -9.91 7.60 3.64
C VAL A 171 -10.95 7.85 4.72
N GLY A 172 -11.03 9.09 5.24
CA GLY A 172 -12.01 9.48 6.26
C GLY A 172 -13.46 9.25 5.84
N CYS A 173 -13.75 9.31 4.54
CA CYS A 173 -15.09 9.06 4.00
C CYS A 173 -15.37 7.56 3.73
N ALA A 174 -14.43 6.86 3.09
CA ALA A 174 -14.61 5.48 2.66
C ALA A 174 -14.50 4.46 3.81
N MET A 175 -13.62 4.71 4.78
CA MET A 175 -13.32 3.77 5.87
C MET A 175 -14.51 3.51 6.81
N PRO A 176 -15.16 4.54 7.38
CA PRO A 176 -16.30 4.31 8.28
C PRO A 176 -17.45 3.64 7.54
N SER A 177 -17.72 4.07 6.30
CA SER A 177 -18.74 3.49 5.42
C SER A 177 -18.53 1.99 5.17
N SER A 178 -17.29 1.61 4.87
CA SER A 178 -16.92 0.21 4.63
C SER A 178 -16.99 -0.63 5.88
N THR A 179 -16.53 -0.08 7.01
CA THR A 179 -16.54 -0.76 8.31
C THR A 179 -17.96 -1.03 8.77
N THR A 180 -18.86 -0.05 8.69
CA THR A 180 -20.28 -0.25 9.00
C THR A 180 -20.92 -1.30 8.08
N SER A 181 -20.58 -1.30 6.79
CA SER A 181 -21.08 -2.30 5.83
C SER A 181 -20.60 -3.73 6.15
N ILE A 182 -19.39 -3.89 6.69
CA ILE A 182 -18.86 -5.18 7.14
C ILE A 182 -19.57 -5.60 8.43
N MET A 183 -19.60 -4.74 9.44
CA MET A 183 -20.15 -5.09 10.76
C MET A 183 -21.66 -5.37 10.71
N THR A 184 -22.41 -4.64 9.89
CA THR A 184 -23.86 -4.89 9.69
C THR A 184 -24.16 -6.16 8.88
N SER A 185 -23.14 -6.78 8.26
CA SER A 185 -23.29 -8.06 7.55
C SER A 185 -23.06 -9.29 8.44
N LEU A 186 -22.64 -9.09 9.69
CA LEU A 186 -22.34 -10.14 10.66
C LEU A 186 -23.38 -10.16 11.79
N PRO A 187 -23.73 -11.33 12.33
CA PRO A 187 -24.53 -11.41 13.55
C PRO A 187 -23.75 -10.86 14.75
N MET A 188 -24.46 -10.29 15.73
CA MET A 188 -23.88 -9.53 16.85
C MET A 188 -22.88 -10.36 17.67
N ASN A 189 -23.10 -11.67 17.78
CA ASN A 189 -22.19 -12.62 18.46
C ASN A 189 -20.85 -12.87 17.73
N LYS A 190 -20.67 -12.35 16.51
CA LYS A 190 -19.45 -12.49 15.71
C LYS A 190 -18.78 -11.16 15.35
N ALA A 191 -19.22 -10.05 15.96
CA ALA A 191 -18.66 -8.71 15.71
C ALA A 191 -17.16 -8.62 16.04
N GLY A 192 -16.71 -9.28 17.12
CA GLY A 192 -15.29 -9.29 17.52
C GLY A 192 -14.37 -9.86 16.44
N VAL A 193 -14.75 -10.97 15.83
CA VAL A 193 -13.96 -11.56 14.73
C VAL A 193 -14.04 -10.69 13.46
N GLY A 194 -15.19 -10.04 13.22
CA GLY A 194 -15.31 -9.04 12.15
C GLY A 194 -14.35 -7.87 12.30
N SER A 195 -14.13 -7.40 13.54
CA SER A 195 -13.12 -6.37 13.85
C SER A 195 -11.71 -6.88 13.60
N ALA A 196 -11.38 -8.09 14.08
CA ALA A 196 -10.06 -8.68 13.85
C ALA A 196 -9.72 -8.79 12.36
N VAL A 197 -10.67 -9.17 11.52
CA VAL A 197 -10.47 -9.20 10.06
C VAL A 197 -10.32 -7.79 9.49
N ASN A 198 -11.08 -6.80 9.98
CA ASN A 198 -10.94 -5.41 9.56
C ASN A 198 -9.54 -4.88 9.86
N ASP A 199 -9.05 -5.08 11.09
CA ASP A 199 -7.72 -4.63 11.51
C ASP A 199 -6.61 -5.35 10.74
N THR A 200 -6.72 -6.66 10.56
CA THR A 200 -5.82 -7.42 9.67
C THR A 200 -5.78 -6.82 8.27
N THR A 201 -6.94 -6.48 7.71
CA THR A 201 -7.06 -5.91 6.37
C THR A 201 -6.38 -4.53 6.28
N ARG A 202 -6.45 -3.75 7.35
CA ARG A 202 -5.78 -2.45 7.50
C ARG A 202 -4.26 -2.62 7.56
N GLU A 203 -3.78 -3.55 8.38
CA GLU A 203 -2.35 -3.86 8.52
C GLU A 203 -1.74 -4.34 7.20
N VAL A 204 -2.42 -5.29 6.53
CA VAL A 204 -1.99 -5.80 5.22
C VAL A 204 -1.97 -4.67 4.18
N GLY A 205 -3.01 -3.84 4.14
CA GLY A 205 -3.06 -2.68 3.25
C GLY A 205 -1.89 -1.72 3.49
N GLY A 206 -1.65 -1.36 4.75
CA GLY A 206 -0.56 -0.45 5.13
C GLY A 206 0.82 -1.01 4.77
N ALA A 207 1.07 -2.28 5.09
CA ALA A 207 2.32 -2.97 4.75
C ALA A 207 2.58 -3.00 3.24
N LEU A 208 1.56 -3.34 2.44
CA LEU A 208 1.64 -3.32 0.98
C LEU A 208 1.92 -1.91 0.44
N GLY A 209 1.29 -0.88 1.02
CA GLY A 209 1.48 0.52 0.63
C GLY A 209 2.94 0.95 0.75
N ILE A 210 3.54 0.70 1.92
CA ILE A 210 4.95 1.03 2.18
C ILE A 210 5.87 0.20 1.29
N ALA A 211 5.60 -1.09 1.14
CA ALA A 211 6.42 -2.00 0.34
C ALA A 211 6.50 -1.59 -1.14
N VAL A 212 5.41 -1.03 -1.70
CA VAL A 212 5.38 -0.52 -3.08
C VAL A 212 5.96 0.90 -3.19
N ALA A 213 5.75 1.75 -2.18
CA ALA A 213 6.25 3.12 -2.18
C ALA A 213 7.79 3.21 -2.04
N ALA A 214 8.39 2.32 -1.25
CA ALA A 214 9.82 2.35 -0.96
C ALA A 214 10.74 2.18 -2.19
N PRO A 215 10.48 1.25 -3.13
CA PRO A 215 11.23 1.18 -4.38
C PRO A 215 11.09 2.39 -5.29
N CYS A 216 9.89 2.98 -5.37
CA CYS A 216 9.62 4.11 -6.27
C CYS A 216 10.43 5.37 -5.88
N SER A 217 10.74 5.51 -4.60
CA SER A 217 11.50 6.63 -4.04
C SER A 217 13.02 6.42 -4.02
N ARG A 218 13.53 5.28 -4.51
CA ARG A 218 14.98 5.01 -4.64
C ARG A 218 15.77 5.99 -5.53
N PRO A 219 15.21 6.60 -6.59
CA PRO A 219 15.92 7.61 -7.37
C PRO A 219 16.37 8.83 -6.54
N PHE A 220 15.67 9.11 -5.42
CA PHE A 220 16.07 10.17 -4.50
C PHE A 220 17.31 9.81 -3.69
N SER A 221 17.37 8.59 -3.18
CA SER A 221 18.48 8.13 -2.34
C SER A 221 19.79 7.90 -3.10
N ALA A 222 19.74 7.65 -4.41
CA ALA A 222 20.93 7.41 -5.22
C ALA A 222 21.68 8.70 -5.60
N ARG A 223 21.08 9.89 -5.40
CA ARG A 223 21.69 11.19 -5.75
C ARG A 223 22.63 11.73 -4.66
N THR A 224 22.54 11.23 -3.44
CA THR A 224 23.35 11.67 -2.29
C THR A 224 24.70 10.95 -2.16
N SER A 225 24.95 9.82 -2.84
CA SER A 225 26.28 9.18 -2.86
C SER A 225 27.33 9.95 -3.68
N LYS A 226 26.93 11.07 -4.31
CA LYS A 226 27.82 11.98 -5.05
C LYS A 226 28.16 13.27 -4.30
N LEU A 227 27.72 13.45 -3.06
CA LEU A 227 28.21 14.54 -2.23
C LEU A 227 29.47 14.07 -1.48
N PRO A 228 30.62 14.74 -1.65
CA PRO A 228 31.78 14.45 -0.82
C PRO A 228 31.40 14.70 0.63
N MET A 229 31.42 13.65 1.44
CA MET A 229 31.51 13.77 2.89
C MET A 229 32.77 14.59 3.18
N TYR A 230 32.62 15.69 3.92
CA TYR A 230 33.74 16.42 4.51
C TYR A 230 34.35 15.58 5.64
#